data_AF-A0A2E9SRW7-F1
#
_entry.id   AF-A0A2E9SRW7-F1
#
_cell.length_a   1.000
_cell.length_b   1.000
_cell.length_c   1.000
_cell.angle_alpha   90.00
_cell.angle_beta   90.00
_cell.angle_gamma   90.00
#
_symmetry.space_group_name_H-M   'P 1'
#
loop_
_entity.id
_entity.type
_entity.pdbx_description
1 polymer ?
#
loop_
_entity_poly.entity_id
_entity_poly.type
_entity_poly.pdbx_seq_one_letter_code
_entity_poly.pdbx_strand_id
1 'polypeptide(L)'
;MIGYVTIGVSDMGRAKQFYTDLLADLGAKVLMDMERIAFIGKSMGAPMLAVCTPFNGEPNHPGNGNMVAIPAGSKEAVDKLYHKAIELG
;
A
#
# COMPACT_ATOMS: atom_id res chain seq x y z
N MET A 1 -13.27 13.25 0.94
CA MET A 1 -12.68 12.12 0.17
C MET A 1 -11.22 12.00 0.58
N ILE A 2 -10.72 10.80 0.87
CA ILE A 2 -9.33 10.60 1.35
C ILE A 2 -8.38 10.74 0.16
N GLY A 3 -7.34 11.57 0.30
CA GLY A 3 -6.30 11.70 -0.72
C GLY A 3 -5.33 10.52 -0.71
N TYR A 4 -4.84 10.16 0.48
CA TYR A 4 -4.05 8.95 0.69
C TYR A 4 -4.05 8.54 2.17
N VAL A 5 -3.64 7.29 2.43
CA VAL A 5 -3.26 6.80 3.75
C VAL A 5 -1.77 6.50 3.76
N THR A 6 -1.13 6.57 4.92
CA THR A 6 0.32 6.30 5.05
C THR A 6 0.57 5.10 5.95
N ILE A 7 1.41 4.17 5.50
CA ILE A 7 1.85 2.99 6.25
C ILE A 7 3.36 3.09 6.47
N GLY A 8 3.78 3.02 7.74
CA GLY A 8 5.20 2.97 8.10
C GLY A 8 5.78 1.59 7.80
N VAL A 9 6.92 1.54 7.11
CA VAL A 9 7.62 0.30 6.73
C VAL A 9 9.09 0.35 7.12
N SER A 10 9.69 -0.82 7.31
CA SER A 10 11.12 -0.97 7.60
C SER A 10 11.99 -1.08 6.34
N ASP A 11 11.40 -1.47 5.21
CA ASP A 11 12.10 -1.66 3.94
C ASP A 11 11.24 -1.10 2.79
N MET A 12 11.72 -0.01 2.17
CA MET A 12 11.03 0.66 1.07
C MET A 12 11.01 -0.16 -0.21
N GLY A 13 12.06 -0.93 -0.50
CA GLY A 13 12.13 -1.74 -1.71
C GLY A 13 11.09 -2.86 -1.67
N ARG A 14 11.08 -3.61 -0.56
CA ARG A 14 10.09 -4.68 -0.32
C ARG A 14 8.67 -4.15 -0.29
N ALA A 15 8.43 -3.03 0.41
CA ALA A 15 7.10 -2.45 0.50
C ALA A 15 6.55 -1.98 -0.85
N LYS A 16 7.36 -1.28 -1.65
CA LYS A 16 6.95 -0.83 -2.99
C LYS A 16 6.62 -2.02 -3.90
N GLN A 17 7.45 -3.06 -3.88
CA GLN A 17 7.22 -4.29 -4.65
C GLN A 17 5.91 -4.96 -4.21
N PHE A 18 5.76 -5.25 -2.91
CA PHE A 18 4.59 -5.92 -2.36
C PHE A 18 3.28 -5.20 -2.74
N TYR A 19 3.17 -3.90 -2.46
CA TYR A 19 1.92 -3.17 -2.72
C TYR A 19 1.66 -2.93 -4.21
N THR A 20 2.70 -2.75 -5.02
CA THR A 20 2.52 -2.62 -6.48
C THR A 20 2.05 -3.93 -7.07
N ASP A 21 2.66 -5.06 -6.69
CA ASP A 21 2.25 -6.37 -7.17
C ASP A 21 0.86 -6.76 -6.68
N LEU A 22 0.60 -6.59 -5.38
CA LEU A 22 -0.69 -6.91 -4.78
C LEU A 22 -1.83 -6.16 -5.48
N LEU A 23 -1.64 -4.87 -5.77
CA LEU A 23 -2.67 -3.99 -6.31
C LEU A 23 -2.60 -3.82 -7.84
N ALA A 24 -1.73 -4.57 -8.53
CA ALA A 24 -1.56 -4.48 -9.97
C ALA A 24 -2.87 -4.71 -10.74
N ASP A 25 -3.68 -5.68 -10.32
CA ASP A 25 -4.97 -6.01 -10.94
C ASP A 25 -5.99 -4.88 -10.81
N LEU A 26 -5.81 -3.98 -9.84
CA LEU A 26 -6.61 -2.76 -9.64
C LEU A 26 -6.04 -1.56 -10.42
N GLY A 27 -4.99 -1.77 -11.22
CA GLY A 27 -4.30 -0.77 -12.01
C GLY A 27 -3.36 0.11 -11.19
N ALA A 28 -2.98 -0.30 -9.98
CA ALA A 28 -2.07 0.46 -9.15
C ALA A 28 -0.63 0.33 -9.64
N LYS A 29 0.12 1.42 -9.50
CA LYS A 29 1.55 1.53 -9.77
C LYS A 29 2.17 2.57 -8.84
N VAL A 30 3.49 2.62 -8.78
CA VAL A 30 4.19 3.75 -8.15
C VAL A 30 3.91 5.00 -8.99
N LEU A 31 3.26 6.00 -8.36
CA LEU A 31 2.92 7.28 -8.98
C LEU A 31 3.97 8.35 -8.66
N MET A 32 4.53 8.31 -7.47
CA MET A 32 5.62 9.18 -7.01
C MET A 32 6.52 8.40 -6.06
N ASP A 33 7.83 8.63 -6.16
CA ASP A 33 8.84 8.04 -5.29
C ASP A 33 9.79 9.15 -4.86
N MET A 34 9.87 9.39 -3.56
CA MET A 34 10.67 10.45 -2.94
C MET A 34 11.60 9.87 -1.86
N GLU A 35 12.16 8.69 -2.14
CA GLU A 35 13.13 7.95 -1.31
C GLU A 35 12.56 7.50 0.04
N ARG A 36 12.23 8.44 0.94
CA ARG A 36 11.61 8.17 2.25
C ARG A 36 10.15 7.74 2.13
N ILE A 37 9.45 8.16 1.07
CA ILE A 37 8.03 7.90 0.86
C ILE A 37 7.73 7.61 -0.61
N ALA A 38 6.84 6.66 -0.86
CA ALA A 38 6.34 6.35 -2.20
C ALA A 38 4.82 6.24 -2.20
N PHE A 39 4.19 6.75 -3.24
CA PHE A 39 2.75 6.77 -3.45
C PHE A 39 2.36 5.73 -4.49
N ILE A 40 1.44 4.84 -4.13
CA ILE A 40 0.99 3.71 -4.92
C ILE A 40 -0.51 3.85 -5.16
N GLY A 41 -0.92 3.81 -6.42
CA GLY A 41 -2.32 3.93 -6.80
C GLY A 41 -2.54 3.98 -8.30
N LYS A 42 -3.80 4.16 -8.71
CA LYS A 42 -4.20 4.17 -10.12
C LYS A 42 -3.83 5.46 -10.84
N SER A 43 -4.00 6.61 -10.18
CA SER A 43 -3.65 7.94 -10.69
C SER A 43 -3.60 8.97 -9.55
N MET A 44 -3.02 10.15 -9.81
CA MET A 44 -2.95 11.27 -8.85
C MET A 44 -4.32 11.85 -8.46
N GLY A 45 -5.38 11.54 -9.23
CA GLY A 45 -6.75 11.99 -8.96
C GLY A 45 -7.60 11.00 -8.15
N ALA A 46 -7.04 9.84 -7.79
CA ALA A 46 -7.72 8.80 -7.02
C ALA A 46 -7.06 8.63 -5.65
N PRO A 47 -7.74 8.03 -4.65
CA PRO A 47 -7.12 7.69 -3.38
C PRO A 47 -5.90 6.77 -3.57
N MET A 48 -4.83 7.03 -2.81
CA MET A 48 -3.57 6.29 -2.89
C MET A 48 -3.19 5.66 -1.55
N LEU A 49 -2.34 4.64 -1.60
CA LEU A 49 -1.60 4.12 -0.45
C LEU A 49 -0.18 4.64 -0.52
N ALA A 50 0.29 5.28 0.55
CA ALA A 50 1.67 5.69 0.68
C ALA A 50 2.41 4.75 1.65
N VAL A 51 3.61 4.32 1.28
CA VAL A 51 4.55 3.66 2.20
C VAL A 51 5.71 4.59 2.51
N CYS A 52 6.15 4.63 3.75
CA CYS A 52 7.32 5.42 4.12
C CYS A 52 8.14 4.81 5.25
N THR A 53 9.42 5.14 5.31
CA THR A 53 10.18 4.98 6.56
C THR A 53 9.76 6.06 7.57
N PRO A 54 9.60 5.71 8.86
CA PRO A 54 9.18 6.66 9.88
C PRO A 54 10.07 7.91 9.93
N PHE A 55 9.46 9.08 9.98
CA PHE A 55 10.18 10.36 9.93
C PHE A 55 11.12 10.57 11.14
N ASN A 56 10.73 10.06 12.32
CA ASN A 56 11.50 10.18 13.55
C ASN A 56 12.65 9.15 13.66
N GLY A 57 12.84 8.27 12.68
CA GLY A 57 13.89 7.24 12.68
C GLY A 57 13.64 6.05 13.61
N GLU A 58 12.56 6.06 14.38
CA GLU A 58 12.17 4.93 15.23
C GLU A 58 11.58 3.79 14.38
N PRO A 59 11.58 2.53 14.88
CA PRO A 59 10.96 1.41 14.18
C PRO A 59 9.50 1.68 13.81
N ASN A 60 9.07 1.17 12.65
CA ASN A 60 7.66 1.26 12.26
C ASN A 60 6.77 0.43 13.20
N HIS A 61 5.57 0.94 13.50
CA HIS A 61 4.61 0.28 14.36
C HIS A 61 3.25 0.18 13.66
N PRO A 62 2.57 -0.98 13.65
CA PRO A 62 1.30 -1.16 12.93
C PRO A 62 0.16 -0.35 13.56
N GLY A 63 0.22 -0.11 14.88
CA GLY A 63 -0.80 0.59 15.66
C GLY A 63 -1.99 -0.31 16.01
N ASN A 64 -2.55 -0.13 17.21
CA ASN A 64 -3.70 -0.90 17.66
C ASN A 64 -5.01 -0.26 17.15
N GLY A 65 -5.79 -0.98 16.36
CA GLY A 65 -7.06 -0.50 15.78
C GLY A 65 -6.94 0.16 14.40
N ASN A 66 -5.73 0.27 13.84
CA ASN A 66 -5.52 0.81 12.50
C ASN A 66 -6.03 -0.18 11.43
N MET A 67 -6.80 0.32 10.47
CA MET A 67 -7.31 -0.47 9.35
C MET A 67 -7.37 0.37 8.08
N VAL A 68 -6.87 -0.18 6.98
CA VAL A 68 -7.01 0.37 5.64
C VAL A 68 -7.80 -0.63 4.81
N ALA A 69 -8.95 -0.20 4.29
CA ALA A 69 -9.80 -1.01 3.43
C ALA A 69 -9.49 -0.75 1.95
N ILE A 70 -9.35 -1.81 1.16
CA ILE A 70 -9.11 -1.75 -0.28
C ILE A 70 -10.36 -2.27 -1.00
N PRO A 71 -11.04 -1.46 -1.83
CA PRO A 71 -12.24 -1.90 -2.52
C PRO A 71 -11.89 -2.81 -3.71
N ALA A 72 -12.04 -4.12 -3.52
CA ALA A 72 -11.80 -5.11 -4.58
C ALA A 72 -12.99 -5.30 -5.55
N GLY A 73 -14.18 -4.82 -5.18
CA GLY A 73 -15.37 -4.79 -6.04
C GLY A 73 -16.29 -6.03 -5.97
N SER A 74 -15.77 -7.22 -5.64
CA SER A 74 -16.57 -8.43 -5.40
C SER A 74 -15.93 -9.32 -4.33
N LYS A 75 -16.68 -10.32 -3.83
CA LYS A 75 -16.16 -11.28 -2.85
C LYS A 75 -15.01 -12.12 -3.44
N GLU A 76 -15.16 -12.55 -4.69
CA GLU A 76 -14.17 -13.33 -5.41
C GLU A 76 -12.88 -12.53 -5.63
N ALA A 77 -13.01 -11.23 -5.90
CA ALA A 77 -11.86 -10.34 -6.00
C ALA A 77 -11.15 -10.14 -4.65
N VAL A 78 -11.89 -10.10 -3.54
CA VAL A 78 -11.31 -10.09 -2.18
C VAL A 78 -10.52 -11.38 -1.93
N ASP A 79 -11.10 -12.54 -2.23
CA ASP A 79 -10.42 -13.83 -2.03
C ASP A 79 -9.14 -13.93 -2.86
N LYS A 80 -9.19 -13.51 -4.13
CA LYS A 80 -8.00 -13.45 -4.99
C LYS A 80 -6.92 -12.53 -4.43
N LEU A 81 -7.30 -11.34 -3.97
CA LEU A 81 -6.37 -10.37 -3.40
C LEU A 81 -5.75 -10.91 -2.10
N TYR A 82 -6.53 -11.58 -1.27
CA TYR A 82 -6.05 -12.23 -0.05
C TYR A 82 -4.99 -13.30 -0.35
N HIS A 83 -5.28 -14.24 -1.26
CA HIS A 83 -4.31 -15.27 -1.63
C HIS A 83 -3.03 -14.70 -2.23
N LYS A 84 -3.16 -13.68 -3.10
CA LYS A 84 -2.00 -12.98 -3.67
C LYS A 84 -1.14 -12.31 -2.59
N ALA A 85 -1.76 -11.70 -1.57
CA ALA A 85 -1.00 -11.13 -0.45
C ALA A 85 -0.21 -12.20 0.30
N ILE A 86 -0.83 -13.35 0.60
CA ILE A 86 -0.16 -14.48 1.28
C ILE A 86 1.01 -15.02 0.45
N GLU A 87 0.87 -15.11 -0.88
CA GLU A 87 1.93 -15.58 -1.79
C GLU A 87 3.14 -14.62 -1.85
N LEU A 88 2.91 -13.31 -1.73
CA LEU A 88 3.95 -12.29 -1.80
C LEU A 88 4.74 -12.12 -0.47
N GLY A 89 4.21 -12.66 0.64
CA GLY A 89 4.83 -12.64 1.97
C GLY A 89 4.45 -11.43 2.82
#